data_AF-K1XDN4-F1
#
_entry.id   AF-K1XDN4-F1
#
_cell.length_a   1.000
_cell.length_b   1.000
_cell.length_c   1.000
_cell.angle_alpha   90.00
_cell.angle_beta   90.00
_cell.angle_gamma   90.00
#
_symmetry.space_group_name_H-M   'P 1'
#
loop_
_entity.id
_entity.type
_entity.pdbx_description
1 polymer ?
#
loop_
_entity_poly.entity_id
_entity_poly.type
_entity_poly.pdbx_seq_one_letter_code
_entity_poly.pdbx_strand_id
1 'polypeptide(L)'
;MNFLALDTNSSKILYSSSKNLSIFAYFLIDDVGGRTIDSLFLWLHDNNYESAVLNYSYIKKNGSKISISCFYDGYEREDHPERDKFEIETLELIKIAIQWQELYTKYRYIKITEEDGQISLSGSEERN
;
A
#
# COMPACT_ATOMS: atom_id res chain seq x y z
N MET A 1 6.14 4.87 20.33
CA MET A 1 5.46 4.04 19.32
C MET A 1 6.45 3.00 18.81
N ASN A 2 6.08 1.72 18.76
CA ASN A 2 6.93 0.67 18.19
C ASN A 2 6.66 0.56 16.69
N PHE A 3 7.72 0.56 15.86
CA PHE A 3 7.63 0.41 14.41
C PHE A 3 8.06 -1.00 14.00
N LEU A 4 7.29 -1.63 13.12
CA LEU A 4 7.69 -2.86 12.43
C LEU A 4 8.46 -2.48 11.16
N ALA A 5 9.43 -3.32 10.79
CA ALA A 5 10.28 -3.09 9.62
C ALA A 5 10.01 -4.15 8.54
N LEU A 6 9.74 -3.73 7.31
CA LEU A 6 9.75 -4.59 6.12
C LEU A 6 11.01 -4.30 5.30
N ASP A 7 11.82 -5.34 5.12
CA ASP A 7 13.06 -5.25 4.34
C ASP A 7 12.74 -5.51 2.86
N THR A 8 13.12 -4.56 2.00
CA THR A 8 13.10 -4.71 0.55
C THR A 8 14.53 -4.64 0.01
N ASN A 9 14.74 -4.99 -1.26
CA ASN A 9 16.06 -4.91 -1.88
C ASN A 9 16.62 -3.47 -2.00
N SER A 10 15.79 -2.43 -1.85
CA SER A 10 16.18 -1.02 -2.05
C SER A 10 15.84 -0.09 -0.88
N SER A 11 14.82 -0.41 -0.08
CA SER A 11 14.36 0.40 1.05
C SER A 11 13.91 -0.47 2.24
N LYS A 12 13.89 0.11 3.45
CA LYS A 12 13.28 -0.48 4.65
C LYS A 12 12.05 0.34 5.02
N ILE A 13 10.86 -0.26 5.04
CA ILE A 13 9.65 0.44 5.48
C ILE A 13 9.47 0.30 6.97
N LEU A 14 9.18 1.41 7.65
CA LEU A 14 8.79 1.44 9.06
C LEU A 14 7.30 1.80 9.16
N TYR A 15 6.48 0.96 9.79
CA TYR A 15 5.05 1.27 10.02
C TYR A 15 4.65 1.01 11.47
N SER A 16 3.74 1.83 12.01
CA SER A 16 3.22 1.60 13.36
C SER A 16 2.39 0.31 13.36
N SER A 17 2.40 -0.42 14.48
CA SER A 17 1.83 -1.77 14.59
C SER A 17 0.29 -1.78 14.62
N SER A 18 -0.38 -1.21 13.61
CA SER A 18 -1.79 -1.44 13.33
C SER A 18 -1.92 -2.51 12.24
N LYS A 19 -2.91 -3.40 12.38
CA LYS A 19 -3.19 -4.46 11.39
C LYS A 19 -3.47 -3.86 10.02
N ASN A 20 -4.17 -2.73 9.98
CA ASN A 20 -4.51 -1.97 8.77
C ASN A 20 -3.28 -1.43 8.04
N LEU A 21 -2.35 -0.81 8.78
CA LEU A 21 -1.11 -0.31 8.20
C LEU A 21 -0.19 -1.42 7.71
N SER A 22 -0.26 -2.62 8.31
CA SER A 22 0.50 -3.75 7.80
C SER A 22 0.05 -4.14 6.39
N ILE A 23 -1.26 -4.29 6.14
CA ILE A 23 -1.83 -4.58 4.82
C ILE A 23 -1.42 -3.49 3.82
N PHE A 24 -1.57 -2.22 4.21
CA PHE A 24 -1.24 -1.11 3.34
C PHE A 24 0.26 -1.01 2.99
N ALA A 25 1.13 -1.28 3.97
CA ALA A 25 2.58 -1.29 3.77
C ALA A 25 3.01 -2.38 2.78
N TYR A 26 2.47 -3.60 2.90
CA TYR A 26 2.74 -4.69 1.96
C TYR A 26 2.29 -4.34 0.54
N PHE A 27 1.08 -3.82 0.38
CA PHE A 27 0.56 -3.36 -0.91
C PHE A 27 1.50 -2.34 -1.58
N LEU A 28 1.96 -1.31 -0.86
CA LEU A 28 2.86 -0.31 -1.44
C LEU A 28 4.21 -0.90 -1.86
N ILE A 29 4.75 -1.83 -1.09
CA ILE A 29 6.07 -2.43 -1.36
C ILE A 29 6.00 -3.43 -2.52
N ASP A 30 5.17 -4.45 -2.36
CA ASP A 30 5.28 -5.68 -3.13
C ASP A 30 4.43 -5.65 -4.41
N ASP A 31 3.39 -4.82 -4.42
CA ASP A 31 2.47 -4.67 -5.55
C ASP A 31 2.65 -3.36 -6.30
N VAL A 32 2.74 -2.22 -5.59
CA VAL A 32 2.98 -0.93 -6.25
C VAL A 32 4.45 -0.74 -6.57
N GLY A 33 5.36 -1.04 -5.64
CA GLY A 33 6.81 -0.85 -5.78
C GLY A 33 7.19 0.55 -6.27
N GLY A 34 8.44 0.73 -6.71
CA GLY A 34 8.87 2.00 -7.32
C GLY A 34 8.59 2.14 -8.82
N ARG A 35 8.37 1.02 -9.51
CA ARG A 35 8.34 0.96 -10.99
C ARG A 35 6.94 0.75 -11.58
N THR A 36 5.94 0.52 -10.73
CA THR A 36 4.60 0.07 -11.15
C THR A 36 3.50 1.02 -10.72
N ILE A 37 3.87 2.25 -10.34
CA ILE A 37 2.89 3.27 -9.93
C ILE A 37 2.03 3.79 -11.08
N ASP A 38 2.60 3.86 -12.29
CA ASP A 38 1.86 4.24 -13.50
C ASP A 38 0.72 3.24 -13.77
N SER A 39 0.95 1.94 -13.52
CA SER A 39 -0.08 0.91 -13.64
C SER A 39 -1.21 1.10 -12.62
N LEU A 40 -0.90 1.53 -11.39
CA LEU A 40 -1.91 1.86 -10.39
C LEU A 40 -2.76 3.05 -10.85
N PHE A 41 -2.14 4.12 -11.36
CA PHE A 41 -2.88 5.27 -11.87
C PHE A 41 -3.75 4.92 -13.07
N LEU A 42 -3.22 4.15 -14.03
CA LEU A 42 -4.00 3.65 -15.16
C LEU A 42 -5.23 2.87 -14.70
N TRP A 43 -5.06 1.95 -13.75
CA TRP A 43 -6.18 1.19 -13.19
C TRP A 43 -7.19 2.09 -12.47
N LEU A 44 -6.75 3.05 -11.65
CA LEU A 44 -7.64 3.96 -10.93
C LEU A 44 -8.52 4.78 -11.89
N HIS A 45 -7.98 5.20 -13.03
CA HIS A 45 -8.70 5.97 -14.04
C HIS A 45 -9.54 5.13 -15.02
N ASP A 46 -9.30 3.82 -15.12
CA ASP A 46 -10.06 2.95 -16.02
C ASP A 46 -11.36 2.44 -15.38
N ASN A 47 -12.48 3.04 -15.77
CA ASN A 47 -13.82 2.68 -15.28
C ASN A 47 -14.31 1.30 -15.74
N ASN A 48 -13.62 0.62 -16.66
CA ASN A 48 -13.99 -0.71 -17.12
C ASN A 48 -13.51 -1.82 -16.18
N TYR A 49 -12.60 -1.52 -15.26
CA TYR A 49 -12.08 -2.48 -14.28
C TYR A 49 -12.48 -2.09 -12.86
N GLU A 50 -13.30 -2.93 -12.21
CA GLU A 50 -13.73 -2.75 -10.82
C GLU A 50 -12.72 -3.34 -9.83
N SER A 51 -11.99 -4.39 -10.21
CA SER A 51 -11.00 -5.04 -9.35
C SER A 51 -9.77 -5.53 -10.11
N ALA A 52 -8.71 -5.82 -9.37
CA ALA A 52 -7.48 -6.42 -9.90
C ALA A 52 -6.85 -7.34 -8.85
N VAL A 53 -6.29 -8.45 -9.31
CA VAL A 53 -5.38 -9.32 -8.55
C VAL A 53 -3.97 -8.92 -8.92
N LEU A 54 -3.18 -8.52 -7.93
CA LEU A 54 -1.77 -8.14 -8.04
C LEU A 54 -0.89 -9.32 -7.60
N ASN A 55 0.39 -9.08 -7.31
CA ASN A 55 1.32 -10.14 -6.92
C ASN A 55 0.93 -10.73 -5.55
N TYR A 56 0.61 -9.86 -4.59
CA TYR A 56 0.35 -10.20 -3.19
C TYR A 56 -0.91 -9.53 -2.64
N SER A 57 -1.67 -8.80 -3.46
CA SER A 57 -2.93 -8.21 -3.01
C SER A 57 -4.04 -8.29 -4.05
N TYR A 58 -5.25 -8.17 -3.56
CA TYR A 58 -6.46 -7.92 -4.31
C TYR A 58 -6.90 -6.49 -4.03
N ILE A 59 -7.18 -5.73 -5.08
CA ILE A 59 -7.74 -4.38 -4.98
C ILE A 59 -9.12 -4.32 -5.64
N LYS A 60 -10.04 -3.58 -5.04
CA LYS A 60 -11.41 -3.39 -5.54
C LYS A 60 -11.89 -1.96 -5.34
N LYS A 61 -12.50 -1.38 -6.37
CA LYS A 61 -13.20 -0.09 -6.33
C LYS A 61 -14.57 -0.27 -5.70
N ASN A 62 -14.88 0.55 -4.69
CA ASN A 62 -16.14 0.57 -3.97
C ASN A 62 -16.64 2.02 -3.86
N GLY A 63 -17.11 2.58 -4.99
CA GLY A 63 -17.52 3.98 -5.07
C GLY A 63 -16.33 4.93 -4.91
N SER A 64 -16.33 5.78 -3.88
CA SER A 64 -15.21 6.69 -3.61
C SER A 64 -14.00 6.00 -2.97
N LYS A 65 -14.16 4.77 -2.48
CA LYS A 65 -13.13 4.04 -1.75
C LYS A 65 -12.51 2.92 -2.57
N ILE A 66 -11.28 2.56 -2.21
CA ILE A 66 -10.59 1.36 -2.65
C ILE A 66 -10.44 0.43 -1.46
N SER A 67 -10.81 -0.85 -1.64
CA SER A 67 -10.50 -1.92 -0.70
C SER A 67 -9.24 -2.64 -1.15
N ILE A 68 -8.34 -2.89 -0.20
CA ILE A 68 -7.06 -3.58 -0.40
C ILE A 68 -7.03 -4.76 0.56
N SER A 69 -6.82 -5.96 0.02
CA SER A 69 -6.69 -7.20 0.78
C SER A 69 -5.36 -7.86 0.40
N CYS A 70 -4.51 -8.18 1.37
CA CYS A 70 -3.25 -8.88 1.12
C CYS A 70 -3.41 -10.39 1.23
N PHE A 71 -2.70 -11.13 0.39
CA PHE A 71 -2.54 -12.58 0.46
C PHE A 71 -1.34 -12.88 1.35
N TYR A 72 -1.57 -13.49 2.50
CA TYR A 72 -0.50 -13.85 3.42
C TYR A 72 0.22 -15.14 3.00
N ASP A 73 -0.41 -15.98 2.16
CA ASP A 73 0.24 -17.09 1.46
C ASP A 73 -0.49 -17.51 0.16
N GLY A 74 0.16 -18.38 -0.63
CA GLY A 74 -0.34 -18.84 -1.94
C GLY A 74 -1.58 -19.75 -1.89
N TYR A 75 -2.00 -20.23 -0.72
CA TYR A 75 -3.25 -20.99 -0.53
C TYR A 75 -4.47 -20.09 -0.33
N GLU A 76 -4.28 -18.78 -0.08
CA GLU A 76 -5.38 -17.86 0.24
C GLU A 76 -6.11 -17.33 -1.00
N ARG A 77 -5.90 -17.93 -2.18
CA ARG A 77 -6.46 -17.47 -3.46
C ARG A 77 -7.96 -17.70 -3.67
N GLU A 78 -8.58 -18.53 -2.84
CA GLU A 78 -9.96 -18.97 -3.03
C GLU A 78 -10.97 -18.25 -2.09
N ASP A 79 -10.50 -17.65 -0.99
CA ASP A 79 -11.33 -17.00 0.05
C ASP A 79 -11.35 -15.46 0.00
N HIS A 80 -10.88 -14.87 -1.10
CA HIS A 80 -10.60 -13.43 -1.23
C HIS A 80 -11.71 -12.43 -0.83
N PRO A 81 -13.02 -12.70 -1.03
CA PRO A 81 -14.06 -11.69 -0.76
C PRO A 81 -14.34 -11.44 0.73
N GLU A 82 -14.00 -12.35 1.64
CA GLU A 82 -14.45 -12.32 3.06
C GLU A 82 -13.37 -11.89 4.07
N ARG A 83 -12.15 -11.60 3.60
CA ARG A 83 -11.00 -11.36 4.48
C ARG A 83 -10.80 -9.89 4.87
N ASP A 84 -9.96 -9.70 5.89
CA ASP A 84 -9.55 -8.39 6.37
C ASP A 84 -9.12 -7.50 5.20
N LYS A 85 -9.73 -6.31 5.16
CA LYS A 85 -9.50 -5.32 4.12
C LYS A 85 -9.10 -4.01 4.75
N PHE A 86 -8.11 -3.37 4.17
CA PHE A 86 -7.85 -1.96 4.38
C PHE A 86 -8.69 -1.15 3.39
N GLU A 87 -9.39 -0.12 3.86
CA GLU A 87 -10.17 0.77 3.01
C GLU A 87 -9.58 2.18 3.02
N ILE A 88 -9.46 2.78 1.84
CA ILE A 88 -8.91 4.12 1.67
C ILE A 88 -9.70 4.91 0.64
N GLU A 89 -9.87 6.21 0.86
CA GLU A 89 -10.46 7.07 -0.16
C GLU A 89 -9.57 7.11 -1.41
N THR A 90 -10.18 7.05 -2.59
CA THR A 90 -9.46 7.05 -3.88
C THR A 90 -8.50 8.24 -4.00
N LEU A 91 -8.95 9.42 -3.58
CA LEU A 91 -8.14 10.64 -3.61
C LEU A 91 -6.96 10.58 -2.62
N GLU A 92 -7.13 9.91 -1.48
CA GLU A 92 -6.06 9.71 -0.52
C GLU A 92 -5.02 8.72 -1.05
N LEU A 93 -5.47 7.61 -1.65
CA LEU A 93 -4.58 6.66 -2.31
C LEU A 93 -3.76 7.31 -3.42
N ILE A 94 -4.36 8.19 -4.23
CA ILE A 94 -3.63 8.96 -5.26
C ILE A 94 -2.55 9.83 -4.64
N LYS A 95 -2.87 10.58 -3.57
CA LYS A 95 -1.89 11.44 -2.88
C LYS A 95 -0.72 10.62 -2.33
N ILE A 96 -1.02 9.48 -1.70
CA ILE A 96 0.00 8.58 -1.14
C ILE A 96 0.84 7.97 -2.25
N ALA A 97 0.24 7.54 -3.37
CA ALA A 97 0.98 7.03 -4.50
C ALA A 97 1.99 8.07 -5.01
N ILE A 98 1.57 9.32 -5.21
CA ILE A 98 2.49 10.40 -5.63
C ILE A 98 3.64 10.57 -4.62
N GLN A 99 3.34 10.64 -3.32
CA GLN A 99 4.37 10.72 -2.28
C GLN A 99 5.31 9.50 -2.31
N TRP A 100 4.76 8.31 -2.50
CA TRP A 100 5.51 7.07 -2.59
C TRP A 100 6.49 7.07 -3.76
N GLN A 101 6.08 7.53 -4.95
CA GLN A 101 6.96 7.67 -6.12
C GLN A 101 8.16 8.59 -5.83
N GLU A 102 7.90 9.71 -5.15
CA GLU A 102 8.93 10.68 -4.78
C GLU A 102 9.90 10.13 -3.74
N LEU A 103 9.41 9.37 -2.76
CA LEU A 103 10.20 8.89 -1.63
C LEU A 103 10.97 7.60 -1.97
N TYR A 104 10.34 6.65 -2.66
CA TYR A 104 10.91 5.32 -2.94
C TYR A 104 12.22 5.36 -3.74
N THR A 105 12.36 6.36 -4.62
CA THR A 105 13.58 6.54 -5.42
C THR A 105 14.67 7.30 -4.69
N LYS A 106 14.34 7.98 -3.60
CA LYS A 106 15.24 8.91 -2.89
C LYS A 106 15.75 8.36 -1.56
N TYR A 107 14.90 7.67 -0.81
CA TYR A 107 15.17 7.33 0.58
C TYR A 107 15.30 5.84 0.81
N ARG A 108 16.31 5.47 1.60
CA ARG A 108 16.50 4.11 2.07
C ARG A 108 15.46 3.70 3.10
N TYR A 109 14.95 4.62 3.93
CA TYR A 109 13.93 4.34 4.92
C TYR A 109 12.68 5.15 4.61
N ILE A 110 11.53 4.49 4.56
CA ILE A 110 10.24 5.16 4.36
C ILE A 110 9.32 4.76 5.50
N LYS A 111 8.79 5.74 6.20
CA LYS A 111 7.92 5.57 7.34
C LYS A 111 6.48 5.83 6.93
N ILE A 112 5.60 4.90 7.24
CA ILE A 112 4.15 5.01 7.04
C ILE A 112 3.51 5.18 8.42
N THR A 113 2.76 6.27 8.58
CA THR A 113 2.08 6.64 9.82
C THR A 113 0.60 6.88 9.56
N GLU A 114 -0.22 6.54 10.55
CA GLU A 114 -1.66 6.84 10.58
C GLU A 114 -1.92 7.69 11.83
N GLU A 115 -2.38 8.92 11.63
CA GLU A 115 -2.76 9.85 12.69
C GLU A 115 -4.13 10.43 12.35
N ASP A 116 -5.07 10.40 13.30
CA ASP A 116 -6.46 10.85 13.10
C ASP A 116 -7.17 10.22 11.87
N GLY A 117 -6.79 8.97 11.54
CA GLY A 117 -7.33 8.23 10.39
C GLY A 117 -6.75 8.64 9.04
N GLN A 118 -5.76 9.52 9.02
CA GLN A 118 -5.07 9.95 7.80
C GLN A 118 -3.71 9.27 7.70
N ILE A 119 -3.42 8.70 6.53
CA ILE A 119 -2.11 8.10 6.26
C ILE A 119 -1.14 9.14 5.70
N SER A 120 0.10 9.08 6.19
CA SER A 120 1.21 9.93 5.75
C SER A 120 2.49 9.12 5.56
N LEU A 121 3.34 9.60 4.64
CA LEU A 121 4.63 9.00 4.33
C LEU A 121 5.74 10.01 4.59
N SER A 122 6.85 9.54 5.16
CA SER A 122 8.07 10.33 5.32
C SER A 122 9.30 9.48 4.98
N GLY A 123 10.33 10.11 4.41
CA GLY A 123 11.57 9.44 4.05
C GLY A 123 12.74 9.87 4.92
N SER A 124 13.68 8.96 5.18
CA SER A 124 14.92 9.26 5.91
C SER A 124 16.09 8.41 5.40
N GLU A 125 17.31 8.94 5.56
CA GLU A 125 18.56 8.20 5.33
C GLU A 125 18.93 7.33 6.55
N GLU A 126 18.41 7.68 7.73
CA GLU A 126 18.62 6.98 8.99
C GLU A 126 17.34 6.27 9.46
N ARG A 127 17.48 5.20 10.25
CA ARG A 127 16.37 4.32 10.67
C ARG A 127 15.41 4.94 11.72
N ASN A 128 15.53 6.22 12.05
CA ASN A 128 14.91 6.81 13.26
C ASN A 128 13.38 6.68 13.35
#